data_AF-Q603A5-F1
#
_entry.id   AF-Q603A5-F1
#
_cell.length_a   1.000
_cell.length_b   1.000
_cell.length_c   1.000
_cell.angle_alpha   90.00
_cell.angle_beta   90.00
_cell.angle_gamma   90.00
#
_symmetry.space_group_name_H-M   'P 1'
#
loop_
_entity.id
_entity.type
_entity.pdbx_description
1 polymer ?
#
loop_
_entity_poly.entity_id
_entity_poly.type
_entity_poly.pdbx_seq_one_letter_code
_entity_poly.pdbx_strand_id
1 'polypeptide(L)'
;MPTRFDRYRFKDGVTPLSEDTFNAILQDIDLRIAALEEVRISWQAAVTLLTDQGLLRINEALAPAIETLQYQIDHIVELASQVQVDRILDAPDQVTDVHIGNRTADPALVPVNNTGTLTQWLGRLANRLKAITGAANWYDAPATTLAAVAATLASQAAQLATAAAHASNVSNPHNTTAAQVGALPVGGGNLLGALGLSGYPISGVKTLGFQAEYDNGNSGTAKTLSLVNGQKQKLKLTASTTLTVSSTGAPVGNYVIRLIQDATGGRAVTWAGLSGSRWLGRATAPSVNAAANGESLLSIYWDGASMIQSLAKVGAA
;
A
#
# COMPACT_ATOMS: atom_id res chain seq x y z
N MET A 1 -113.93 60.43 25.80
CA MET A 1 -114.81 61.62 25.81
C MET A 1 -114.71 62.31 24.46
N PRO A 2 -115.82 62.78 23.85
CA PRO A 2 -115.78 63.51 22.59
C PRO A 2 -115.00 64.81 22.80
N THR A 3 -113.79 64.90 22.25
CA THR A 3 -112.88 66.03 22.49
C THR A 3 -112.94 67.07 21.38
N ARG A 4 -113.62 66.77 20.26
CA ARG A 4 -113.57 67.59 19.05
C ARG A 4 -114.91 68.12 18.62
N PHE A 5 -116.02 67.65 19.20
CA PHE A 5 -117.38 68.09 18.88
C PHE A 5 -117.53 69.63 18.78
N ASP A 6 -116.96 70.38 19.73
CA ASP A 6 -117.04 71.84 19.74
C ASP A 6 -116.44 72.52 18.49
N ARG A 7 -115.53 71.86 17.77
CA ARG A 7 -114.88 72.43 16.57
C ARG A 7 -115.78 72.44 15.34
N TYR A 8 -116.77 71.56 15.27
CA TYR A 8 -117.59 71.37 14.07
C TYR A 8 -119.10 71.33 14.35
N ARG A 9 -119.52 71.85 15.52
CA ARG A 9 -120.93 72.09 15.83
C ARG A 9 -121.55 73.11 14.88
N PHE A 10 -122.76 72.82 14.44
CA PHE A 10 -123.66 73.70 13.71
C PHE A 10 -124.32 74.67 14.71
N LYS A 11 -124.68 75.86 14.22
CA LYS A 11 -125.36 76.91 14.98
C LYS A 11 -126.41 77.56 14.08
N ASP A 12 -127.65 77.61 14.56
CA ASP A 12 -128.73 78.24 13.81
C ASP A 12 -128.42 79.71 13.53
N GLY A 13 -128.59 80.13 12.26
CA GLY A 13 -128.26 81.48 11.78
C GLY A 13 -126.81 81.70 11.34
N VAL A 14 -125.89 80.76 11.56
CA VAL A 14 -124.48 80.85 11.10
C VAL A 14 -124.16 79.75 10.07
N THR A 15 -124.58 78.52 10.32
CA THR A 15 -124.34 77.38 9.43
C THR A 15 -125.53 77.11 8.51
N PRO A 16 -125.32 76.64 7.26
CA PRO A 16 -126.40 76.51 6.27
C PRO A 16 -127.48 75.46 6.56
N LEU A 17 -127.25 74.57 7.53
CA LEU A 17 -128.09 73.41 7.84
C LEU A 17 -128.53 73.45 9.31
N SER A 18 -129.64 72.77 9.63
CA SER A 18 -130.27 72.76 10.95
C SER A 18 -129.32 72.33 12.07
N GLU A 19 -129.25 73.14 13.13
CA GLU A 19 -128.51 72.85 14.35
C GLU A 19 -128.95 71.52 14.98
N ASP A 20 -130.25 71.36 15.24
CA ASP A 20 -130.81 70.18 15.92
C ASP A 20 -130.50 68.87 15.20
N THR A 21 -130.57 68.86 13.87
CA THR A 21 -130.40 67.62 13.10
C THR A 21 -128.93 67.25 12.95
N PHE A 22 -128.08 68.19 12.51
CA PHE A 22 -126.69 67.89 12.20
C PHE A 22 -125.83 67.76 13.46
N ASN A 23 -126.12 68.50 14.54
CA ASN A 23 -125.39 68.35 15.78
C ASN A 23 -125.61 66.98 16.42
N ALA A 24 -126.84 66.45 16.41
CA ALA A 24 -127.11 65.11 16.92
C ALA A 24 -126.31 64.03 16.17
N ILE A 25 -126.28 64.13 14.83
CA ILE A 25 -125.53 63.20 13.97
C ILE A 25 -124.02 63.32 14.20
N LEU A 26 -123.48 64.55 14.22
CA LEU A 26 -122.05 64.79 14.40
C LEU A 26 -121.58 64.41 15.80
N GLN A 27 -122.44 64.55 16.82
CA GLN A 27 -122.14 64.11 18.18
C GLN A 27 -122.10 62.58 18.26
N ASP A 28 -123.03 61.87 17.61
CA ASP A 28 -123.00 60.41 17.48
C ASP A 28 -121.73 59.94 16.76
N ILE A 29 -121.35 60.60 15.67
CA ILE A 29 -120.13 60.30 14.93
C ILE A 29 -118.88 60.55 15.78
N ASP A 30 -118.77 61.66 16.52
CA ASP A 30 -117.62 61.91 17.40
C ASP A 30 -117.51 60.89 18.53
N LEU A 31 -118.66 60.50 19.11
CA LEU A 31 -118.71 59.44 20.11
C LEU A 31 -118.25 58.09 19.55
N ARG A 32 -118.69 57.74 18.34
CA ARG A 32 -118.26 56.52 17.64
C ARG A 32 -116.77 56.57 17.29
N ILE A 33 -116.26 57.72 16.85
CA ILE A 33 -114.82 57.90 16.57
C ILE A 33 -114.01 57.75 17.86
N ALA A 34 -114.41 58.40 18.96
CA ALA A 34 -113.73 58.28 20.24
C ALA A 34 -113.71 56.83 20.76
N ALA A 35 -114.82 56.11 20.62
CA ALA A 35 -114.89 54.69 20.97
C ALA A 35 -113.97 53.82 20.08
N LEU A 36 -113.89 54.11 18.77
CA LEU A 36 -112.96 53.43 17.85
C LEU A 36 -111.49 53.75 18.17
N GLU A 37 -111.16 54.98 18.56
CA GLU A 37 -109.81 55.38 18.98
C GLU A 37 -109.39 54.68 20.28
N GLU A 38 -110.30 54.56 21.25
CA GLU A 38 -110.05 53.82 22.49
C GLU A 38 -109.79 52.33 22.23
N VAL A 39 -110.63 51.71 21.38
CA VAL A 39 -110.43 50.34 20.92
C VAL A 39 -109.08 50.21 20.18
N ARG A 40 -108.72 51.15 19.31
CA ARG A 40 -107.43 51.16 18.60
C ARG A 40 -106.24 51.24 19.57
N ILE A 41 -106.31 52.12 20.57
CA ILE A 41 -105.26 52.24 21.60
C ILE A 41 -105.14 50.93 22.37
N SER A 42 -106.27 50.30 22.73
CA SER A 42 -106.26 49.00 23.41
C SER A 42 -105.64 47.89 22.54
N TRP A 43 -105.91 47.88 21.24
CA TRP A 43 -105.28 46.96 20.30
C TRP A 43 -103.78 47.20 20.19
N GLN A 44 -103.34 48.46 20.10
CA GLN A 44 -101.92 48.80 20.07
C GLN A 44 -101.23 48.37 21.37
N ALA A 45 -101.83 48.64 22.52
CA ALA A 45 -101.31 48.21 23.82
C ALA A 45 -101.26 46.69 23.95
N ALA A 46 -102.30 45.98 23.50
CA ALA A 46 -102.33 44.52 23.49
C ALA A 46 -101.28 43.93 22.55
N VAL A 47 -101.06 44.55 21.39
CA VAL A 47 -100.00 44.15 20.44
C VAL A 47 -98.63 44.37 21.06
N THR A 48 -98.36 45.52 21.68
CA THR A 48 -97.08 45.79 22.35
C THR A 48 -96.81 44.80 23.49
N LEU A 49 -97.81 44.52 24.32
CA LEU A 49 -97.69 43.54 25.39
C LEU A 49 -97.38 42.14 24.84
N LEU A 50 -98.08 41.72 23.78
CA LEU A 50 -97.83 40.44 23.13
C LEU A 50 -96.41 40.38 22.54
N THR A 51 -95.93 41.47 21.91
CA THR A 51 -94.56 41.51 21.37
C THR A 51 -93.51 41.46 22.47
N ASP A 52 -93.70 42.19 23.58
CA ASP A 52 -92.76 42.20 24.69
C ASP A 52 -92.71 40.86 25.41
N GLN A 53 -93.88 40.25 25.68
CA GLN A 53 -93.96 38.90 26.23
C GLN A 53 -93.40 37.85 25.26
N GLY A 54 -93.60 38.04 23.95
CA GLY A 54 -93.02 37.21 22.91
C GLY A 54 -91.49 37.24 22.95
N LEU A 55 -90.90 38.44 22.98
CA LEU A 55 -89.46 38.64 23.08
C LEU A 55 -88.87 38.06 24.38
N LEU A 56 -89.55 38.29 25.51
CA LEU A 56 -89.11 37.79 26.81
C LEU A 56 -89.11 36.25 26.85
N ARG A 57 -90.18 35.61 26.34
CA ARG A 57 -90.25 34.14 26.24
C ARG A 57 -89.24 33.57 25.25
N ILE A 58 -89.02 34.24 24.12
CA ILE A 58 -87.97 33.86 23.17
C ILE A 58 -86.61 33.89 23.86
N ASN A 59 -86.29 34.94 24.60
CA ASN A 59 -85.03 35.02 25.34
C ASN A 59 -84.94 33.95 26.44
N GLU A 60 -85.97 33.79 27.27
CA GLU A 60 -85.96 32.78 28.34
C GLU A 60 -85.90 31.34 27.82
N ALA A 61 -86.52 31.04 26.68
CA ALA A 61 -86.55 29.70 26.11
C ALA A 61 -85.36 29.38 25.20
N LEU A 62 -84.90 30.35 24.40
CA LEU A 62 -83.85 30.12 23.39
C LEU A 62 -82.45 30.48 23.89
N ALA A 63 -82.27 31.47 24.77
CA ALA A 63 -80.94 31.81 25.28
C ALA A 63 -80.22 30.62 25.95
N PRO A 64 -80.83 29.83 26.87
CA PRO A 64 -80.14 28.70 27.48
C PRO A 64 -79.81 27.59 26.47
N ALA A 65 -80.64 27.41 25.44
CA ALA A 65 -80.37 26.47 24.36
C ALA A 65 -79.17 26.93 23.50
N ILE A 66 -79.06 28.23 23.22
CA ILE A 66 -77.94 28.83 22.48
C ILE A 66 -76.64 28.70 23.28
N GLU A 67 -76.65 28.98 24.59
CA GLU A 67 -75.49 28.82 25.46
C GLU A 67 -75.02 27.36 25.52
N THR A 68 -75.96 26.41 25.62
CA THR A 68 -75.64 24.99 25.59
C THR A 68 -75.02 24.58 24.25
N LEU A 69 -75.55 25.08 23.13
CA LEU A 69 -75.00 24.82 21.80
C LEU A 69 -73.60 25.42 21.65
N GLN A 70 -73.35 26.63 22.17
CA GLN A 70 -72.03 27.25 22.14
C GLN A 70 -71.02 26.45 22.96
N TYR A 71 -71.38 26.04 24.18
CA TYR A 71 -70.54 25.18 25.00
C TYR A 71 -70.22 23.85 24.31
N GLN A 72 -71.22 23.23 23.67
CA GLN A 72 -71.00 22.00 22.91
C GLN A 72 -70.09 22.23 21.69
N ILE A 73 -70.24 23.34 20.98
CA ILE A 73 -69.37 23.72 19.87
C ILE A 73 -67.93 23.86 20.35
N ASP A 74 -67.68 24.61 21.43
CA ASP A 74 -66.35 24.82 21.97
C ASP A 74 -65.72 23.50 22.44
N HIS A 75 -66.50 22.65 23.10
CA HIS A 75 -66.06 21.32 23.53
C HIS A 75 -65.74 20.39 22.35
N ILE A 76 -66.54 20.44 21.27
CA ILE A 76 -66.28 19.68 20.04
C ILE A 76 -65.02 20.19 19.34
N VAL A 77 -64.79 21.49 19.29
CA VAL A 77 -63.57 22.08 18.71
C VAL A 77 -62.33 21.63 19.48
N GLU A 78 -62.39 21.63 20.81
CA GLU A 78 -61.31 21.13 21.67
C GLU A 78 -61.04 19.63 21.41
N LEU A 79 -62.07 18.78 21.43
CA LEU A 79 -61.94 17.35 21.14
C LEU A 79 -61.39 17.09 19.73
N ALA A 80 -61.87 17.83 18.73
CA ALA A 80 -61.40 17.70 17.35
C ALA A 80 -59.92 18.07 17.22
N SER A 81 -59.43 19.07 17.97
CA SER A 81 -58.02 19.43 18.00
C SER A 81 -57.14 18.33 18.61
N GLN A 82 -57.61 17.68 19.69
CA GLN A 82 -56.90 16.58 20.34
C GLN A 82 -56.84 15.33 19.43
N VAL A 83 -57.97 14.96 18.82
CA VAL A 83 -58.03 13.86 17.84
C VAL A 83 -57.13 14.13 16.63
N GLN A 84 -56.97 15.39 16.20
CA GLN A 84 -56.11 15.72 15.07
C GLN A 84 -54.62 15.57 15.41
N VAL A 85 -54.20 15.86 16.66
CA VAL A 85 -52.84 15.60 17.14
C VAL A 85 -52.60 14.09 17.26
N ASP A 86 -53.55 13.32 17.80
CA ASP A 86 -53.45 11.86 17.89
C ASP A 86 -53.44 11.21 16.50
N ARG A 87 -54.21 11.71 15.53
CA ARG A 87 -54.21 11.21 14.13
C ARG A 87 -52.95 11.52 13.33
N ILE A 88 -52.17 12.54 13.69
CA ILE A 88 -50.85 12.76 13.09
C ILE A 88 -49.86 11.69 13.58
N LEU A 89 -50.09 11.15 14.79
CA LEU A 89 -49.36 10.01 15.32
C LEU A 89 -49.92 8.65 14.81
N ASP A 90 -51.21 8.59 14.45
CA ASP A 90 -51.89 7.39 13.93
C ASP A 90 -52.52 7.62 12.55
N ALA A 91 -51.73 8.02 11.55
CA ALA A 91 -52.19 7.88 10.16
C ALA A 91 -52.49 6.40 9.91
N PRO A 92 -53.71 6.01 9.47
CA PRO A 92 -54.21 4.63 9.57
C PRO A 92 -53.39 3.55 8.84
N ASP A 93 -52.35 3.91 8.09
CA ASP A 93 -51.50 2.99 7.34
C ASP A 93 -50.00 3.33 7.41
N GLN A 94 -49.52 4.16 8.35
CA GLN A 94 -48.09 4.50 8.44
C GLN A 94 -47.54 4.52 9.87
N VAL A 95 -46.88 3.42 10.24
CA VAL A 95 -45.98 3.40 11.41
C VAL A 95 -44.64 3.97 10.97
N THR A 96 -44.34 5.22 11.38
CA THR A 96 -43.05 5.87 11.13
C THR A 96 -42.00 5.41 12.15
N ASP A 97 -40.71 5.64 11.88
CA ASP A 97 -39.62 5.32 12.84
C ASP A 97 -39.82 5.97 14.22
N VAL A 98 -40.45 7.15 14.26
CA VAL A 98 -40.80 7.85 15.51
C VAL A 98 -41.82 7.05 16.34
N HIS A 99 -42.81 6.42 15.68
CA HIS A 99 -43.82 5.58 16.32
C HIS A 99 -43.24 4.22 16.78
N ILE A 100 -42.19 3.71 16.09
CA ILE A 100 -41.48 2.48 16.47
C ILE A 100 -40.57 2.71 17.69
N GLY A 101 -40.00 3.91 17.79
CA GLY A 101 -39.04 4.32 18.81
C GLY A 101 -37.66 3.67 18.64
N ASN A 102 -36.71 4.10 19.47
CA ASN A 102 -35.35 3.53 19.48
C ASN A 102 -35.36 2.05 19.88
N ARG A 103 -34.52 1.25 19.23
CA ARG A 103 -34.30 -0.17 19.56
C ARG A 103 -32.85 -0.41 19.94
N THR A 104 -32.65 -1.19 20.99
CA THR A 104 -31.32 -1.65 21.41
C THR A 104 -31.17 -3.11 21.04
N ALA A 105 -30.30 -3.40 20.07
CA ALA A 105 -29.91 -4.76 19.76
C ALA A 105 -29.01 -5.30 20.89
N ASP A 106 -29.31 -6.49 21.39
CA ASP A 106 -28.45 -7.19 22.36
C ASP A 106 -27.46 -8.12 21.63
N PRO A 107 -26.17 -7.75 21.49
CA PRO A 107 -25.17 -8.58 20.83
C PRO A 107 -24.77 -9.82 21.67
N ALA A 108 -25.27 -9.99 22.90
CA ALA A 108 -25.10 -11.21 23.68
C ALA A 108 -26.19 -12.26 23.40
N LEU A 109 -27.27 -11.89 22.71
CA LEU A 109 -28.39 -12.79 22.46
C LEU A 109 -28.09 -13.83 21.36
N VAL A 110 -27.80 -15.05 21.77
CA VAL A 110 -27.52 -16.18 20.86
C VAL A 110 -28.82 -16.66 20.17
N PRO A 111 -28.82 -16.90 18.84
CA PRO A 111 -29.96 -17.53 18.16
C PRO A 111 -30.19 -18.96 18.64
N VAL A 112 -31.40 -19.28 19.10
CA VAL A 112 -31.76 -20.62 19.64
C VAL A 112 -32.94 -21.29 18.92
N ASN A 113 -33.68 -20.55 18.10
CA ASN A 113 -34.83 -21.02 17.32
C ASN A 113 -35.17 -20.00 16.22
N ASN A 114 -36.19 -20.31 15.42
CA ASN A 114 -36.66 -19.46 14.31
C ASN A 114 -37.87 -18.60 14.70
N THR A 115 -38.10 -18.35 16.00
CA THR A 115 -39.20 -17.51 16.50
C THR A 115 -38.66 -16.40 17.40
N GLY A 116 -39.31 -15.24 17.41
CA GLY A 116 -38.91 -14.14 18.28
C GLY A 116 -39.49 -12.80 17.87
N THR A 117 -39.42 -11.83 18.78
CA THR A 117 -39.74 -10.43 18.52
C THR A 117 -38.69 -9.79 17.62
N LEU A 118 -39.01 -8.65 16.99
CA LEU A 118 -38.05 -7.93 16.14
C LEU A 118 -36.76 -7.57 16.89
N THR A 119 -36.86 -7.13 18.15
CA THR A 119 -35.68 -6.84 18.99
C THR A 119 -34.81 -8.07 19.21
N GLN A 120 -35.42 -9.26 19.38
CA GLN A 120 -34.68 -10.51 19.49
C GLN A 120 -33.98 -10.88 18.17
N TRP A 121 -34.64 -10.70 17.03
CA TRP A 121 -34.02 -10.92 15.72
C TRP A 121 -32.84 -9.98 15.47
N LEU A 122 -32.98 -8.69 15.77
CA LEU A 122 -31.89 -7.72 15.63
C LEU A 122 -30.72 -8.03 16.58
N GLY A 123 -30.99 -8.41 17.83
CA GLY A 123 -29.95 -8.86 18.77
C GLY A 123 -29.22 -10.10 18.26
N ARG A 124 -29.96 -11.11 17.77
CA ARG A 124 -29.41 -12.33 17.18
C ARG A 124 -28.53 -12.05 15.96
N LEU A 125 -28.94 -11.14 15.07
CA LEU A 125 -28.12 -10.72 13.93
C LEU A 125 -26.85 -9.99 14.38
N ALA A 126 -26.96 -9.04 15.31
CA ALA A 126 -25.81 -8.35 15.90
C ALA A 126 -24.82 -9.33 16.55
N ASN A 127 -25.35 -10.32 17.29
CA ASN A 127 -24.56 -11.38 17.91
C ASN A 127 -23.79 -12.22 16.86
N ARG A 128 -24.42 -12.56 15.72
CA ARG A 128 -23.75 -13.29 14.63
C ARG A 128 -22.69 -12.43 13.94
N LEU A 129 -22.96 -11.17 13.65
CA LEU A 129 -21.98 -10.25 13.05
C LEU A 129 -20.76 -10.03 13.96
N LYS A 130 -20.97 -9.85 15.26
CA LYS A 130 -19.89 -9.79 16.26
C LYS A 130 -19.04 -11.05 16.26
N ALA A 131 -19.68 -12.23 16.20
CA ALA A 131 -18.97 -13.51 16.17
C ALA A 131 -18.15 -13.70 14.87
N ILE A 132 -18.70 -13.32 13.71
CA ILE A 132 -18.03 -13.42 12.40
C ILE A 132 -16.80 -12.51 12.33
N THR A 133 -16.93 -11.27 12.81
CA THR A 133 -15.85 -10.28 12.77
C THR A 133 -14.81 -10.51 13.87
N GLY A 134 -15.18 -11.17 14.96
CA GLY A 134 -14.35 -11.34 16.15
C GLY A 134 -14.10 -10.05 16.92
N ALA A 135 -14.80 -8.96 16.58
CA ALA A 135 -14.61 -7.64 17.17
C ALA A 135 -15.30 -7.48 18.53
N ALA A 136 -14.95 -6.42 19.26
CA ALA A 136 -15.55 -6.12 20.56
C ALA A 136 -17.05 -5.80 20.43
N ASN A 137 -17.45 -5.03 19.41
CA ASN A 137 -18.83 -4.74 19.06
C ASN A 137 -19.14 -5.15 17.63
N TRP A 138 -20.43 -5.38 17.33
CA TRP A 138 -20.89 -5.80 16.00
C TRP A 138 -20.77 -4.71 14.92
N TYR A 139 -20.64 -3.44 15.34
CA TYR A 139 -20.49 -2.26 14.48
C TYR A 139 -19.04 -1.77 14.40
N ASP A 140 -18.11 -2.39 15.14
CA ASP A 140 -16.69 -2.07 15.00
C ASP A 140 -16.19 -2.59 13.65
N ALA A 141 -15.18 -1.93 13.09
CA ALA A 141 -14.58 -2.37 11.83
C ALA A 141 -13.96 -3.78 11.99
N PRO A 142 -14.13 -4.70 11.01
CA PRO A 142 -13.43 -5.98 11.03
C PRO A 142 -11.91 -5.78 10.91
N ALA A 143 -11.13 -6.73 11.41
CA ALA A 143 -9.66 -6.65 11.40
C ALA A 143 -9.05 -6.54 9.98
N THR A 144 -9.75 -7.05 8.96
CA THR A 144 -9.35 -6.96 7.56
C THR A 144 -10.54 -7.13 6.62
N THR A 145 -10.35 -6.88 5.32
CA THR A 145 -11.35 -7.10 4.28
C THR A 145 -11.07 -8.39 3.51
N LEU A 146 -12.11 -9.00 2.94
CA LEU A 146 -11.94 -10.16 2.05
C LEU A 146 -11.04 -9.84 0.84
N ALA A 147 -11.11 -8.60 0.34
CA ALA A 147 -10.25 -8.13 -0.75
C ALA A 147 -8.76 -8.12 -0.34
N ALA A 148 -8.44 -7.67 0.88
CA ALA A 148 -7.08 -7.70 1.40
C ALA A 148 -6.57 -9.13 1.61
N VAL A 149 -7.42 -10.02 2.15
CA VAL A 149 -7.08 -11.46 2.29
C VAL A 149 -6.79 -12.09 0.92
N ALA A 150 -7.60 -11.80 -0.11
CA ALA A 150 -7.37 -12.29 -1.46
C ALA A 150 -6.03 -11.79 -2.03
N ALA A 151 -5.68 -10.53 -1.81
CA ALA A 151 -4.38 -9.98 -2.21
C ALA A 151 -3.21 -10.67 -1.50
N THR A 152 -3.32 -10.97 -0.21
CA THR A 152 -2.30 -11.71 0.55
C THR A 152 -2.17 -13.16 0.09
N LEU A 153 -3.27 -13.82 -0.28
CA LEU A 153 -3.20 -15.18 -0.86
C LEU A 153 -2.50 -15.16 -2.22
N ALA A 154 -2.79 -14.17 -3.07
CA ALA A 154 -2.12 -14.02 -4.35
C ALA A 154 -0.62 -13.76 -4.19
N SER A 155 -0.21 -12.92 -3.23
CA SER A 155 1.22 -12.67 -2.96
C SER A 155 1.92 -13.91 -2.41
N GLN A 156 1.31 -14.67 -1.50
CA GLN A 156 1.85 -15.94 -1.00
C GLN A 156 1.99 -16.98 -2.12
N ALA A 157 1.01 -17.07 -3.02
CA ALA A 157 1.10 -17.96 -4.18
C ALA A 157 2.29 -17.60 -5.09
N ALA A 158 2.51 -16.30 -5.33
CA ALA A 158 3.66 -15.82 -6.09
C ALA A 158 4.99 -16.12 -5.39
N GLN A 159 5.08 -15.89 -4.07
CA GLN A 159 6.27 -16.22 -3.28
C GLN A 159 6.58 -17.72 -3.29
N LEU A 160 5.57 -18.57 -3.18
CA LEU A 160 5.74 -20.02 -3.26
C LEU A 160 6.28 -20.45 -4.63
N ALA A 161 5.78 -19.84 -5.72
CA ALA A 161 6.31 -20.07 -7.05
C ALA A 161 7.78 -19.65 -7.18
N THR A 162 8.16 -18.49 -6.62
CA THR A 162 9.57 -18.06 -6.57
C THR A 162 10.44 -19.03 -5.76
N ALA A 163 9.98 -19.47 -4.59
CA ALA A 163 10.72 -20.41 -3.75
C ALA A 163 10.89 -21.77 -4.44
N ALA A 164 9.85 -22.27 -5.11
CA ALA A 164 9.91 -23.50 -5.89
C ALA A 164 10.86 -23.38 -7.08
N ALA A 165 10.85 -22.25 -7.78
CA ALA A 165 11.80 -21.96 -8.86
C ALA A 165 13.24 -21.88 -8.33
N HIS A 166 13.46 -21.25 -7.18
CA HIS A 166 14.78 -21.21 -6.56
C HIS A 166 15.27 -22.61 -6.16
N ALA A 167 14.40 -23.42 -5.54
CA ALA A 167 14.74 -24.78 -5.11
C ALA A 167 15.07 -25.72 -6.29
N SER A 168 14.44 -25.54 -7.45
CA SER A 168 14.76 -26.28 -8.67
C SER A 168 15.90 -25.67 -9.48
N ASN A 169 16.30 -24.44 -9.16
CA ASN A 169 17.34 -23.74 -9.88
C ASN A 169 18.74 -24.24 -9.46
N VAL A 170 19.36 -25.01 -10.35
CA VAL A 170 20.75 -25.50 -10.22
C VAL A 170 21.79 -24.58 -10.90
N SER A 171 21.41 -23.38 -11.32
CA SER A 171 22.28 -22.43 -12.06
C SER A 171 23.05 -21.42 -11.18
N ASN A 172 23.06 -21.60 -9.85
CA ASN A 172 23.78 -20.80 -8.85
C ASN A 172 24.36 -21.78 -7.80
N PRO A 173 25.61 -21.69 -7.28
CA PRO A 173 26.35 -22.89 -6.91
C PRO A 173 25.70 -23.74 -5.82
N HIS A 174 25.13 -24.85 -6.26
CA HIS A 174 25.25 -26.12 -5.57
C HIS A 174 25.93 -27.06 -6.59
N ASN A 175 27.04 -27.70 -6.20
CA ASN A 175 27.93 -28.49 -7.08
C ASN A 175 28.76 -27.69 -8.11
N THR A 176 29.37 -26.55 -7.77
CA THR A 176 30.41 -25.98 -8.64
C THR A 176 31.57 -26.96 -8.83
N THR A 177 31.75 -27.40 -10.06
CA THR A 177 32.92 -28.17 -10.50
C THR A 177 34.17 -27.29 -10.46
N ALA A 178 35.34 -27.91 -10.34
CA ALA A 178 36.61 -27.19 -10.41
C ALA A 178 36.72 -26.35 -11.69
N ALA A 179 36.21 -26.86 -12.82
CA ALA A 179 36.17 -26.13 -14.09
C ALA A 179 35.35 -24.82 -14.02
N GLN A 180 34.20 -24.81 -13.33
CA GLN A 180 33.34 -23.63 -13.20
C GLN A 180 33.98 -22.49 -12.40
N VAL A 181 34.94 -22.81 -11.52
CA VAL A 181 35.65 -21.82 -10.69
C VAL A 181 37.10 -21.62 -11.12
N GLY A 182 37.52 -22.19 -12.26
CA GLY A 182 38.90 -22.11 -12.74
C GLY A 182 39.92 -22.85 -11.87
N ALA A 183 39.47 -23.79 -11.03
CA ALA A 183 40.33 -24.65 -10.21
C ALA A 183 40.68 -25.97 -10.93
N LEU A 184 41.73 -26.64 -10.45
CA LEU A 184 42.13 -27.95 -10.96
C LEU A 184 41.24 -29.07 -10.36
N PRO A 185 40.75 -30.05 -11.15
CA PRO A 185 40.01 -31.19 -10.61
C PRO A 185 40.86 -32.08 -9.69
N VAL A 186 40.21 -32.82 -8.77
CA VAL A 186 40.87 -33.80 -7.88
C VAL A 186 41.57 -34.92 -8.67
N GLY A 187 41.03 -35.27 -9.85
CA GLY A 187 41.66 -36.23 -10.77
C GLY A 187 42.91 -35.68 -11.49
N GLY A 188 43.31 -34.44 -11.23
CA GLY A 188 44.41 -33.76 -11.89
C GLY A 188 43.98 -33.06 -13.19
N GLY A 189 44.97 -32.47 -13.86
CA GLY A 189 44.80 -31.74 -15.12
C GLY A 189 45.96 -30.79 -15.39
N ASN A 190 45.76 -29.85 -16.30
CA ASN A 190 46.75 -28.84 -16.66
C ASN A 190 46.31 -27.46 -16.15
N LEU A 191 47.16 -26.80 -15.37
CA LEU A 191 47.04 -25.37 -15.12
C LEU A 191 47.71 -24.63 -16.29
N LEU A 192 46.92 -23.92 -17.09
CA LEU A 192 47.43 -23.10 -18.19
C LEU A 192 47.81 -21.72 -17.62
N GLY A 193 49.09 -21.35 -17.73
CA GLY A 193 49.61 -20.05 -17.30
C GLY A 193 50.70 -20.16 -16.23
N ALA A 194 51.20 -19.00 -15.80
CA ALA A 194 52.19 -18.91 -14.74
C ALA A 194 51.53 -19.19 -13.37
N LEU A 195 52.16 -20.07 -12.57
CA LEU A 195 51.75 -20.33 -11.20
C LEU A 195 52.54 -19.46 -10.22
N GLY A 196 51.86 -18.52 -9.57
CA GLY A 196 52.45 -17.73 -8.48
C GLY A 196 52.39 -18.50 -7.16
N LEU A 197 53.55 -18.94 -6.66
CA LEU A 197 53.63 -19.70 -5.40
C LEU A 197 53.90 -18.82 -4.17
N SER A 198 54.20 -17.52 -4.34
CA SER A 198 54.31 -16.54 -3.24
C SER A 198 55.13 -17.00 -2.00
N GLY A 199 56.17 -17.82 -2.21
CA GLY A 199 57.03 -18.36 -1.15
C GLY A 199 56.57 -19.67 -0.52
N TYR A 200 55.42 -20.22 -0.92
CA TYR A 200 54.98 -21.55 -0.49
C TYR A 200 55.87 -22.66 -1.09
N PRO A 201 56.25 -23.67 -0.28
CA PRO A 201 57.09 -24.76 -0.76
C PRO A 201 56.30 -25.67 -1.72
N ILE A 202 57.02 -26.23 -2.71
CA ILE A 202 56.52 -27.34 -3.51
C ILE A 202 56.99 -28.64 -2.86
N SER A 203 56.08 -29.50 -2.40
CA SER A 203 56.40 -30.78 -1.75
C SER A 203 55.73 -31.95 -2.47
N GLY A 204 56.31 -33.16 -2.36
CA GLY A 204 55.75 -34.39 -2.93
C GLY A 204 55.89 -34.54 -4.45
N VAL A 205 56.73 -33.74 -5.10
CA VAL A 205 56.96 -33.83 -6.56
C VAL A 205 57.82 -35.04 -6.89
N LYS A 206 57.24 -36.01 -7.63
CA LYS A 206 57.99 -37.17 -8.12
C LYS A 206 59.06 -36.80 -9.14
N THR A 207 58.76 -35.87 -10.05
CA THR A 207 59.67 -35.39 -11.10
C THR A 207 59.39 -33.92 -11.42
N LEU A 208 60.42 -33.07 -11.44
CA LEU A 208 60.32 -31.68 -11.90
C LEU A 208 61.09 -31.53 -13.22
N GLY A 209 60.38 -31.26 -14.31
CA GLY A 209 60.95 -30.98 -15.62
C GLY A 209 61.08 -29.49 -15.92
N PHE A 210 61.93 -29.15 -16.88
CA PHE A 210 62.01 -27.80 -17.47
C PHE A 210 61.35 -27.82 -18.85
N GLN A 211 60.77 -26.70 -19.27
CA GLN A 211 60.04 -26.60 -20.55
C GLN A 211 60.91 -27.03 -21.75
N ALA A 212 62.16 -26.56 -21.80
CA ALA A 212 63.14 -26.90 -22.82
C ALA A 212 64.56 -26.54 -22.36
N GLU A 213 65.58 -27.07 -23.05
CA GLU A 213 66.93 -26.49 -23.04
C GLU A 213 66.93 -25.27 -23.98
N TYR A 214 67.06 -24.07 -23.42
CA TYR A 214 67.05 -22.84 -24.21
C TYR A 214 68.28 -22.75 -25.11
N ASP A 215 68.07 -22.53 -26.41
CA ASP A 215 69.14 -22.40 -27.40
C ASP A 215 69.60 -20.94 -27.55
N ASN A 216 70.81 -20.62 -27.06
CA ASN A 216 71.41 -19.30 -27.26
C ASN A 216 71.97 -19.09 -28.69
N GLY A 217 71.90 -20.12 -29.55
CA GLY A 217 72.39 -20.08 -30.92
C GLY A 217 73.92 -20.10 -31.01
N ASN A 218 74.46 -19.36 -31.98
CA ASN A 218 75.90 -19.25 -32.20
C ASN A 218 76.52 -18.14 -31.34
N SER A 219 77.74 -18.38 -30.85
CA SER A 219 78.46 -17.45 -29.97
C SER A 219 78.98 -16.21 -30.67
N GLY A 220 79.39 -16.32 -31.95
CA GLY A 220 80.23 -15.29 -32.57
C GLY A 220 81.46 -14.99 -31.69
N THR A 221 81.99 -13.77 -31.79
CA THR A 221 83.13 -13.30 -30.98
C THR A 221 82.72 -12.73 -29.61
N ALA A 222 81.44 -12.45 -29.39
CA ALA A 222 80.90 -12.04 -28.10
C ALA A 222 79.42 -12.41 -27.98
N LYS A 223 78.99 -12.85 -26.80
CA LYS A 223 77.59 -13.22 -26.53
C LYS A 223 77.22 -13.00 -25.08
N THR A 224 76.01 -12.49 -24.85
CA THR A 224 75.41 -12.46 -23.52
C THR A 224 74.56 -13.72 -23.30
N LEU A 225 74.84 -14.42 -22.21
CA LEU A 225 74.07 -15.55 -21.70
C LEU A 225 73.21 -15.05 -20.54
N SER A 226 71.90 -14.94 -20.78
CA SER A 226 70.97 -14.43 -19.78
C SER A 226 70.38 -15.57 -18.95
N LEU A 227 70.51 -15.51 -17.62
CA LEU A 227 69.98 -16.55 -16.74
C LEU A 227 68.44 -16.58 -16.72
N VAL A 228 67.75 -15.50 -17.13
CA VAL A 228 66.27 -15.50 -17.25
C VAL A 228 65.75 -16.42 -18.36
N ASN A 229 66.59 -16.77 -19.34
CA ASN A 229 66.17 -17.59 -20.48
C ASN A 229 65.87 -19.05 -20.09
N GLY A 230 66.31 -19.49 -18.90
CA GLY A 230 65.99 -20.79 -18.35
C GLY A 230 67.14 -21.40 -17.54
N GLN A 231 66.81 -22.38 -16.70
CA GLN A 231 67.79 -23.11 -15.88
C GLN A 231 68.63 -24.11 -16.69
N LYS A 232 68.17 -24.48 -17.88
CA LYS A 232 68.87 -25.36 -18.83
C LYS A 232 69.04 -24.60 -20.12
N GLN A 233 70.29 -24.40 -20.54
CA GLN A 233 70.60 -23.66 -21.76
C GLN A 233 71.74 -24.32 -22.52
N LYS A 234 71.83 -24.06 -23.82
CA LYS A 234 72.97 -24.43 -24.67
C LYS A 234 73.46 -23.24 -25.50
N LEU A 235 74.71 -23.32 -25.94
CA LEU A 235 75.34 -22.38 -26.86
C LEU A 235 76.31 -23.13 -27.77
N LYS A 236 76.28 -22.84 -29.08
CA LYS A 236 77.28 -23.31 -30.04
C LYS A 236 78.42 -22.29 -30.15
N LEU A 237 79.64 -22.73 -29.88
CA LEU A 237 80.86 -21.94 -30.04
C LEU A 237 81.30 -21.97 -31.50
N THR A 238 81.19 -20.83 -32.20
CA THR A 238 81.58 -20.70 -33.63
C THR A 238 82.82 -19.84 -33.83
N ALA A 239 83.30 -19.20 -32.78
CA ALA A 239 84.55 -18.45 -32.73
C ALA A 239 85.05 -18.41 -31.28
N SER A 240 86.34 -18.12 -31.08
CA SER A 240 86.81 -17.75 -29.74
C SER A 240 86.06 -16.50 -29.30
N THR A 241 85.47 -16.54 -28.12
CA THR A 241 84.36 -15.65 -27.76
C THR A 241 84.47 -15.11 -26.34
N THR A 242 83.97 -13.90 -26.13
CA THR A 242 83.70 -13.38 -24.78
C THR A 242 82.26 -13.68 -24.41
N LEU A 243 82.06 -14.54 -23.41
CA LEU A 243 80.74 -14.86 -22.87
C LEU A 243 80.47 -14.03 -21.63
N THR A 244 79.47 -13.16 -21.72
CA THR A 244 78.97 -12.35 -20.59
C THR A 244 77.78 -13.04 -19.97
N VAL A 245 77.90 -13.50 -18.72
CA VAL A 245 76.76 -14.07 -17.98
C VAL A 245 76.01 -12.95 -17.29
N SER A 246 74.69 -12.85 -17.52
CA SER A 246 73.82 -11.84 -16.92
C SER A 246 72.82 -12.48 -15.96
N SER A 247 72.83 -12.05 -14.70
CA SER A 247 71.81 -12.40 -13.68
C SER A 247 70.66 -11.39 -13.59
N THR A 248 70.66 -10.32 -14.40
CA THR A 248 69.64 -9.29 -14.30
C THR A 248 68.25 -9.88 -14.51
N GLY A 249 67.40 -9.81 -13.48
CA GLY A 249 66.03 -10.35 -13.48
C GLY A 249 65.93 -11.86 -13.23
N ALA A 250 67.04 -12.58 -13.03
CA ALA A 250 67.03 -14.01 -12.81
C ALA A 250 66.71 -14.36 -11.34
N PRO A 251 65.79 -15.31 -11.09
CA PRO A 251 65.49 -15.77 -9.73
C PRO A 251 66.70 -16.49 -9.11
N VAL A 252 66.78 -16.52 -7.78
CA VAL A 252 67.76 -17.35 -7.06
C VAL A 252 67.63 -18.80 -7.52
N GLY A 253 68.76 -19.47 -7.80
CA GLY A 253 68.70 -20.84 -8.28
C GLY A 253 69.99 -21.42 -8.85
N ASN A 254 69.84 -22.60 -9.43
CA ASN A 254 70.90 -23.34 -10.10
C ASN A 254 70.66 -23.33 -11.61
N TYR A 255 71.72 -22.99 -12.35
CA TYR A 255 71.71 -22.86 -13.80
C TYR A 255 72.79 -23.74 -14.39
N VAL A 256 72.48 -24.40 -15.51
CA VAL A 256 73.43 -25.22 -16.26
C VAL A 256 73.41 -24.78 -17.72
N ILE A 257 74.58 -24.43 -18.24
CA ILE A 257 74.78 -24.00 -19.61
C ILE A 257 75.74 -24.98 -20.30
N ARG A 258 75.28 -25.58 -21.38
CA ARG A 258 76.03 -26.50 -22.23
C ARG A 258 76.69 -25.75 -23.37
N LEU A 259 78.01 -25.69 -23.37
CA LEU A 259 78.81 -25.12 -24.44
C LEU A 259 79.22 -26.23 -25.38
N ILE A 260 79.00 -26.03 -26.67
CA ILE A 260 79.25 -27.05 -27.70
C ILE A 260 80.21 -26.44 -28.71
N GLN A 261 81.39 -27.03 -28.89
CA GLN A 261 82.30 -26.64 -29.97
C GLN A 261 81.63 -26.85 -31.33
N ASP A 262 82.00 -26.06 -32.32
CA ASP A 262 81.64 -26.37 -33.71
C ASP A 262 82.38 -27.62 -34.22
N ALA A 263 82.16 -27.95 -35.49
CA ALA A 263 82.77 -29.10 -36.13
C ALA A 263 84.31 -28.98 -36.28
N THR A 264 84.89 -27.82 -35.99
CA THR A 264 86.34 -27.60 -36.03
C THR A 264 86.97 -27.76 -34.65
N GLY A 265 86.33 -27.26 -33.59
CA GLY A 265 86.93 -27.21 -32.26
C GLY A 265 87.91 -26.06 -32.08
N GLY A 266 88.59 -26.04 -30.93
CA GLY A 266 89.63 -25.06 -30.61
C GLY A 266 89.13 -23.66 -30.23
N ARG A 267 87.82 -23.46 -30.07
CA ARG A 267 87.29 -22.14 -29.66
C ARG A 267 87.55 -21.91 -28.17
N ALA A 268 88.20 -20.80 -27.86
CA ALA A 268 88.45 -20.36 -26.48
C ALA A 268 87.29 -19.51 -25.95
N VAL A 269 87.09 -19.51 -24.64
CA VAL A 269 86.08 -18.69 -23.97
C VAL A 269 86.74 -17.78 -22.96
N THR A 270 86.47 -16.48 -23.07
CA THR A 270 86.76 -15.47 -22.05
C THR A 270 85.47 -15.14 -21.32
N TRP A 271 85.51 -15.10 -19.99
CA TRP A 271 84.32 -14.89 -19.16
C TRP A 271 84.19 -13.44 -18.70
N ALA A 272 82.97 -12.90 -18.79
CA ALA A 272 82.55 -11.64 -18.20
C ALA A 272 81.24 -11.84 -17.41
N GLY A 273 80.96 -10.97 -16.45
CA GLY A 273 79.76 -11.04 -15.60
C GLY A 273 79.76 -12.15 -14.54
N LEU A 274 80.70 -13.11 -14.62
CA LEU A 274 80.98 -14.07 -13.55
C LEU A 274 81.92 -13.47 -12.49
N SER A 275 81.84 -13.97 -11.27
CA SER A 275 82.79 -13.62 -10.20
C SER A 275 84.13 -14.32 -10.41
N GLY A 276 85.15 -13.61 -10.90
CA GLY A 276 86.41 -14.19 -11.38
C GLY A 276 87.15 -15.13 -10.41
N SER A 277 87.01 -14.94 -9.09
CA SER A 277 87.65 -15.75 -8.04
C SER A 277 86.79 -16.90 -7.49
N ARG A 278 85.54 -17.05 -7.96
CA ARG A 278 84.55 -17.98 -7.39
C ARG A 278 84.35 -19.23 -8.24
N TRP A 279 85.45 -19.75 -8.80
CA TRP A 279 85.46 -21.04 -9.48
C TRP A 279 85.65 -22.18 -8.47
N LEU A 280 84.79 -23.19 -8.50
CA LEU A 280 84.91 -24.34 -7.60
C LEU A 280 86.28 -25.00 -7.79
N GLY A 281 87.05 -25.06 -6.71
CA GLY A 281 88.35 -25.73 -6.65
C GLY A 281 89.47 -25.06 -7.45
N ARG A 282 89.29 -23.83 -7.96
CA ARG A 282 90.30 -23.13 -8.79
C ARG A 282 90.24 -21.61 -8.60
N ALA A 283 91.37 -20.94 -8.79
CA ALA A 283 91.44 -19.47 -8.70
C ALA A 283 91.01 -18.75 -9.99
N THR A 284 91.01 -19.46 -11.13
CA THR A 284 90.71 -18.91 -12.45
C THR A 284 89.81 -19.87 -13.25
N ALA A 285 89.23 -19.35 -14.33
CA ALA A 285 88.34 -20.12 -15.19
C ALA A 285 89.03 -21.35 -15.81
N PRO A 286 88.45 -22.56 -15.71
CA PRO A 286 88.91 -23.72 -16.47
C PRO A 286 88.79 -23.48 -17.98
N SER A 287 89.58 -24.21 -18.76
CA SER A 287 89.40 -24.25 -20.22
C SER A 287 88.19 -25.09 -20.61
N VAL A 288 87.49 -24.65 -21.65
CA VAL A 288 86.45 -25.46 -22.31
C VAL A 288 87.07 -26.66 -23.02
N ASN A 289 86.25 -27.67 -23.29
CA ASN A 289 86.61 -28.77 -24.18
C ASN A 289 86.90 -28.21 -25.57
N ALA A 290 88.10 -28.44 -26.08
CA ALA A 290 88.57 -27.91 -27.36
C ALA A 290 88.39 -28.90 -28.53
N ALA A 291 87.93 -30.13 -28.28
CA ALA A 291 87.68 -31.10 -29.35
C ALA A 291 86.56 -30.61 -30.28
N ALA A 292 86.60 -31.00 -31.56
CA ALA A 292 85.49 -30.78 -32.48
C ALA A 292 84.20 -31.41 -31.92
N ASN A 293 83.11 -30.65 -31.91
CA ASN A 293 81.84 -31.01 -31.25
C ASN A 293 81.97 -31.34 -29.75
N GLY A 294 83.12 -31.03 -29.13
CA GLY A 294 83.36 -31.24 -27.72
C GLY A 294 82.44 -30.37 -26.86
N GLU A 295 81.90 -30.96 -25.81
CA GLU A 295 80.95 -30.28 -24.93
C GLU A 295 81.59 -29.92 -23.59
N SER A 296 81.13 -28.82 -23.00
CA SER A 296 81.45 -28.43 -21.63
C SER A 296 80.19 -27.97 -20.91
N LEU A 297 80.07 -28.31 -19.63
CA LEU A 297 78.98 -27.87 -18.78
C LEU A 297 79.48 -26.81 -17.80
N LEU A 298 78.94 -25.60 -17.95
CA LEU A 298 79.05 -24.55 -16.95
C LEU A 298 77.88 -24.70 -15.97
N SER A 299 78.17 -24.95 -14.70
CA SER A 299 77.17 -24.91 -13.63
C SER A 299 77.35 -23.63 -12.82
N ILE A 300 76.25 -22.94 -12.56
CA ILE A 300 76.22 -21.68 -11.80
C ILE A 300 75.22 -21.82 -10.66
N TYR A 301 75.68 -21.54 -9.45
CA TYR A 301 74.84 -21.27 -8.28
C TYR A 301 74.70 -19.75 -8.12
N TRP A 302 73.47 -19.26 -8.16
CA TRP A 302 73.13 -17.85 -8.02
C TRP A 302 72.29 -17.64 -6.76
N ASP A 303 72.83 -16.87 -5.81
CA ASP A 303 72.18 -16.58 -4.51
C ASP A 303 71.34 -15.29 -4.49
N GLY A 304 71.30 -14.56 -5.60
CA GLY A 304 70.63 -13.25 -5.71
C GLY A 304 71.59 -12.06 -5.63
N ALA A 305 72.85 -12.27 -5.27
CA ALA A 305 73.88 -11.23 -5.17
C ALA A 305 75.19 -11.60 -5.87
N SER A 306 75.65 -12.85 -5.72
CA SER A 306 76.91 -13.35 -6.27
C SER A 306 76.75 -14.72 -6.93
N MET A 307 77.63 -15.00 -7.88
CA MET A 307 77.70 -16.30 -8.56
C MET A 307 78.82 -17.16 -7.99
N ILE A 308 78.58 -18.45 -7.92
CA ILE A 308 79.60 -19.48 -7.72
C ILE A 308 79.51 -20.42 -8.92
N GLN A 309 80.63 -20.77 -9.54
CA GLN A 309 80.60 -21.48 -10.81
C GLN A 309 81.61 -22.63 -10.91
N SER A 310 81.27 -23.63 -11.71
CA SER A 310 82.18 -24.70 -12.12
C SER A 310 82.05 -24.95 -13.61
N LEU A 311 83.15 -25.32 -14.26
CA LEU A 311 83.16 -25.74 -15.66
C LEU A 311 83.85 -27.09 -15.76
N ALA A 312 83.16 -28.05 -16.37
CA ALA A 312 83.67 -29.39 -16.61
C ALA A 312 83.53 -29.75 -18.08
N LYS A 313 84.53 -30.47 -18.60
CA LYS A 313 84.47 -31.04 -19.96
C LYS A 313 83.64 -32.31 -19.92
N VAL A 314 82.79 -32.51 -20.94
CA VAL A 314 82.04 -33.75 -21.11
C VAL A 314 82.90 -34.73 -21.89
N GLY A 315 83.11 -35.94 -21.36
CA GLY A 315 83.79 -37.03 -22.08
C GLY A 315 85.26 -36.78 -22.42
N ALA A 316 85.92 -35.81 -21.77
CA ALA A 316 87.34 -35.51 -21.99
C ALA A 316 88.07 -35.39 -20.64
N ALA A 317 89.32 -35.89 -20.60
CA ALA A 317 90.23 -35.75 -19.47
C ALA A 317 90.74 -34.32 -19.30
#